data_AF-A0AAN8QEA9-F1
#
_entry.id   AF-A0AAN8QEA9-F1
#
_cell.length_a   1.000
_cell.length_b   1.000
_cell.length_c   1.000
_cell.angle_alpha   90.00
_cell.angle_beta   90.00
_cell.angle_gamma   90.00
#
_symmetry.space_group_name_H-M   'P 1'
#
loop_
_entity.id
_entity.type
_entity.pdbx_description
1 polymer ?
#
loop_
_entity_poly.entity_id
_entity_poly.type
_entity_poly.pdbx_seq_one_letter_code
_entity_poly.pdbx_strand_id
1 'polypeptide(L)'
;MSSLIMMHLHQRSSGVLVVAIEKPYQVISTNRKPYQVISTNRKPYQVISTNRKPYQVISTNRKPYQVISTNRKPYQMISTNRKPYQVISTNRKPHQVISTNRKPHQMISTNRKPY
;
A
#
# COMPACT_ATOMS: atom_id res chain seq x y z
N MET A 1 0.72 -15.27 -22.05
CA MET A 1 1.50 -14.14 -21.48
C MET A 1 0.56 -13.26 -20.65
N SER A 2 0.59 -13.30 -19.31
CA SER A 2 -0.19 -12.31 -18.52
C SER A 2 0.55 -10.97 -18.54
N SER A 3 0.05 -9.97 -19.26
CA SER A 3 0.60 -8.62 -19.21
C SER A 3 0.39 -8.01 -17.83
N LEU A 4 1.48 -7.56 -17.21
CA LEU A 4 1.50 -6.79 -15.98
C LEU A 4 1.28 -5.31 -16.31
N ILE A 5 0.35 -4.65 -15.63
CA ILE A 5 0.10 -3.20 -15.79
C ILE A 5 0.93 -2.42 -14.78
N MET A 6 1.70 -1.43 -15.25
CA MET A 6 2.48 -0.53 -14.40
C MET A 6 1.85 0.86 -14.34
N MET A 7 1.53 1.34 -13.15
CA MET A 7 1.06 2.70 -12.92
C MET A 7 2.09 3.48 -12.12
N HIS A 8 2.57 4.58 -12.70
CA HIS A 8 3.45 5.53 -12.02
C HIS A 8 2.64 6.75 -11.62
N LEU A 9 2.66 7.05 -10.33
CA LEU A 9 1.91 8.15 -9.78
C LEU A 9 2.85 9.14 -9.10
N HIS A 10 2.79 10.38 -9.57
CA HIS A 10 3.57 11.49 -9.06
C HIS A 10 2.63 12.63 -8.69
N GLN A 11 2.11 12.64 -7.47
CA GLN A 11 1.15 13.67 -7.09
C GLN A 11 1.81 14.93 -6.55
N ARG A 12 1.45 16.05 -7.18
CA ARG A 12 1.81 17.41 -6.79
C ARG A 12 0.83 18.02 -5.78
N SER A 13 -0.37 17.46 -5.66
CA SER A 13 -1.46 17.85 -4.74
C SER A 13 -1.88 16.67 -3.85
N SER A 14 -2.64 16.94 -2.79
CA SER A 14 -3.29 15.87 -2.02
C SER A 14 -4.40 15.22 -2.87
N GLY A 15 -4.66 13.92 -2.69
CA GLY A 15 -5.71 13.26 -3.45
C GLY A 15 -5.98 11.81 -3.04
N VAL A 16 -6.82 11.14 -3.83
CA VAL A 16 -7.19 9.73 -3.65
C VAL A 16 -7.02 9.01 -4.99
N LEU A 17 -6.26 7.89 -5.02
CA LEU A 17 -6.33 6.92 -6.11
C LEU A 17 -7.47 5.97 -5.84
N VAL A 18 -8.27 5.69 -6.86
CA VAL A 18 -9.12 4.51 -6.87
C VAL A 18 -8.64 3.60 -8.00
N VAL A 19 -8.27 2.37 -7.64
CA VAL A 19 -7.75 1.37 -8.58
C VAL A 19 -8.65 0.14 -8.58
N ALA A 20 -9.26 -0.13 -9.74
CA ALA A 20 -10.04 -1.33 -10.02
C ALA A 20 -9.58 -1.91 -11.36
N ILE A 21 -8.71 -2.93 -11.31
CA ILE A 21 -8.08 -3.53 -12.49
C ILE A 21 -8.27 -5.05 -12.43
N GLU A 22 -8.70 -5.62 -13.56
CA GLU A 22 -8.97 -7.07 -13.68
C GLU A 22 -7.75 -7.91 -14.11
N LYS A 23 -6.60 -7.26 -14.24
CA LYS A 23 -5.30 -7.84 -14.57
C LYS A 23 -4.30 -7.60 -13.43
N PRO A 24 -3.24 -8.42 -13.31
CA PRO A 24 -2.15 -8.12 -12.38
C PRO A 24 -1.57 -6.73 -12.65
N TYR A 25 -1.30 -5.98 -11.60
CA TYR A 25 -0.76 -4.63 -11.73
C TYR A 25 0.15 -4.25 -10.57
N GLN A 26 0.92 -3.18 -10.78
CA GLN A 26 1.74 -2.55 -9.76
C GLN A 26 1.52 -1.04 -9.77
N VAL A 27 1.37 -0.46 -8.58
CA VAL A 27 1.31 0.98 -8.37
C VAL A 27 2.62 1.42 -7.74
N ILE A 28 3.33 2.31 -8.41
CA ILE A 28 4.55 2.95 -7.93
C ILE A 28 4.22 4.42 -7.67
N SER A 29 4.37 4.86 -6.43
CA SER A 29 4.01 6.22 -6.01
C SER A 29 5.12 6.92 -5.24
N THR A 30 5.34 8.18 -5.57
CA THR A 30 6.32 9.06 -4.93
C THR A 30 5.67 10.39 -4.62
N ASN A 31 5.12 10.55 -3.42
CA ASN A 31 4.29 11.70 -3.09
C ASN A 31 4.90 12.59 -2.00
N ARG A 32 4.79 13.91 -2.23
CA ARG A 32 5.21 14.96 -1.27
C ARG A 32 4.04 15.60 -0.53
N LYS A 33 2.80 15.21 -0.84
CA LYS A 33 1.56 15.63 -0.20
C LYS A 33 0.81 14.42 0.37
N PRO A 34 -0.12 14.62 1.31
CA PRO A 34 -0.97 13.55 1.83
C PRO A 34 -1.67 12.80 0.70
N TYR A 35 -1.72 11.47 0.79
CA TYR A 35 -2.31 10.65 -0.25
C TYR A 35 -3.00 9.40 0.28
N GLN A 36 -4.03 8.96 -0.43
CA GLN A 36 -4.73 7.73 -0.16
C GLN A 36 -4.80 6.85 -1.42
N VAL A 37 -4.54 5.55 -1.27
CA VAL A 37 -4.79 4.56 -2.32
C VAL A 37 -5.91 3.65 -1.87
N ILE A 38 -6.98 3.58 -2.66
CA ILE A 38 -8.08 2.64 -2.51
C ILE A 38 -8.00 1.62 -3.62
N SER A 39 -7.99 0.34 -3.25
CA SER A 39 -7.84 -0.77 -4.20
C SER A 39 -8.84 -1.88 -3.92
N THR A 40 -9.69 -2.17 -4.91
CA THR A 40 -10.69 -3.24 -4.88
C THR A 40 -10.44 -4.21 -6.04
N ASN A 41 -9.65 -5.28 -5.81
CA ASN A 41 -9.14 -6.09 -6.91
C ASN A 41 -9.34 -7.60 -6.72
N ARG A 42 -9.49 -8.26 -7.87
CA ARG A 42 -9.68 -9.72 -7.98
C ARG A 42 -8.44 -10.46 -8.48
N LYS A 43 -7.36 -9.72 -8.77
CA LYS A 43 -6.05 -10.25 -9.20
C LYS A 43 -4.94 -9.83 -8.23
N PRO A 44 -3.77 -10.51 -8.26
CA PRO A 44 -2.63 -10.08 -7.49
C PRO A 44 -2.16 -8.68 -7.87
N TYR A 45 -1.71 -7.91 -6.89
CA TYR A 45 -1.14 -6.60 -7.15
C TYR A 45 -0.08 -6.23 -6.12
N GLN A 46 0.72 -5.22 -6.46
CA GLN A 46 1.74 -4.68 -5.58
C GLN A 46 1.62 -3.15 -5.49
N VAL A 47 1.85 -2.61 -4.29
CA VAL A 47 1.96 -1.17 -4.08
C VAL A 47 3.35 -0.86 -3.54
N ILE A 48 4.08 -0.03 -4.26
CA ILE A 48 5.37 0.51 -3.84
C ILE A 48 5.21 2.00 -3.65
N SER A 49 5.53 2.48 -2.45
CA SER A 49 5.32 3.87 -2.09
C SER A 49 6.49 4.45 -1.31
N THR A 50 6.87 5.67 -1.67
CA THR A 50 7.84 6.48 -0.90
C THR A 50 7.20 7.82 -0.59
N ASN A 51 6.80 8.02 0.67
CA ASN A 51 6.02 9.20 1.06
C ASN A 51 6.71 10.02 2.16
N ARG A 52 6.69 11.34 2.01
CA ARG A 52 7.19 12.29 3.03
C ARG A 52 6.07 12.88 3.91
N LYS A 53 4.81 12.59 3.58
CA LYS A 53 3.60 13.07 4.25
C LYS A 53 2.70 11.89 4.65
N PRO A 54 1.64 12.12 5.45
CA PRO A 54 0.72 11.05 5.82
C PRO A 54 0.21 10.28 4.61
N TYR A 55 0.14 8.97 4.76
CA TYR A 55 -0.23 8.07 3.68
C TYR A 55 -1.20 7.00 4.20
N GLN A 56 -2.21 6.69 3.41
CA GLN A 56 -3.17 5.64 3.73
C GLN A 56 -3.37 4.67 2.57
N VAL A 57 -3.42 3.38 2.88
CA VAL A 57 -3.82 2.33 1.94
C VAL A 57 -5.08 1.67 2.46
N ILE A 58 -6.13 1.65 1.64
CA ILE A 58 -7.34 0.86 1.86
C ILE A 58 -7.42 -0.22 0.80
N SER A 59 -7.54 -1.46 1.25
CA SER A 59 -7.42 -2.65 0.42
C SER A 59 -8.55 -3.63 0.72
N THR A 60 -9.34 -3.96 -0.29
CA THR A 60 -10.38 -4.99 -0.19
C THR A 60 -10.15 -6.03 -1.28
N ASN A 61 -9.54 -7.17 -0.93
CA ASN A 61 -9.01 -8.08 -1.94
C ASN A 61 -9.33 -9.57 -1.70
N ARG A 62 -9.49 -10.28 -2.82
CA ARG A 62 -9.74 -11.73 -2.86
C ARG A 62 -8.50 -12.55 -3.24
N LYS A 63 -7.39 -11.89 -3.60
CA LYS A 63 -6.12 -12.50 -4.02
C LYS A 63 -4.94 -11.92 -3.21
N PRO A 64 -3.77 -12.58 -3.24
CA PRO A 64 -2.58 -12.09 -2.55
C PRO A 64 -2.16 -10.72 -3.05
N TYR A 65 -1.60 -9.91 -2.17
CA TYR A 65 -0.98 -8.63 -2.53
C TYR A 65 0.17 -8.31 -1.59
N GLN A 66 1.00 -7.37 -2.02
CA GLN A 66 2.15 -6.90 -1.24
C GLN A 66 2.16 -5.38 -1.20
N VAL A 67 2.49 -4.84 -0.04
CA VAL A 67 2.72 -3.40 0.14
C VAL A 67 4.13 -3.17 0.65
N ILE A 68 4.89 -2.39 -0.11
CA ILE A 68 6.23 -1.93 0.23
C ILE A 68 6.16 -0.43 0.41
N SER A 69 6.51 0.05 1.60
CA SER A 69 6.40 1.47 1.91
C SER A 69 7.61 2.01 2.67
N THR A 70 8.06 3.20 2.27
CA THR A 70 9.05 3.98 3.01
C THR A 70 8.43 5.32 3.39
N ASN A 71 8.13 5.53 4.66
CA ASN A 71 7.40 6.72 5.11
C ASN A 71 8.15 7.51 6.21
N ARG A 72 8.20 8.83 6.06
CA ARG A 72 8.74 9.73 7.11
C ARG A 72 7.69 10.22 8.11
N LYS A 73 6.41 10.08 7.77
CA LYS A 73 5.24 10.52 8.53
C LYS A 73 4.31 9.33 8.78
N PRO A 74 3.26 9.49 9.61
CA PRO A 74 2.37 8.39 9.94
C PRO A 74 1.79 7.69 8.71
N TYR A 75 1.72 6.37 8.78
CA TYR A 75 1.16 5.49 7.76
C TYR A 75 0.05 4.64 8.36
N GLN A 76 -1.08 4.55 7.66
CA GLN A 76 -2.15 3.64 8.03
C GLN A 76 -2.48 2.69 6.89
N MET A 77 -2.64 1.42 7.23
CA MET A 77 -3.14 0.39 6.34
C MET A 77 -4.44 -0.16 6.88
N ILE A 78 -5.47 -0.21 6.05
CA ILE A 78 -6.74 -0.87 6.34
C ILE A 78 -6.93 -1.94 5.29
N SER A 79 -7.13 -3.18 5.74
CA SER A 79 -7.23 -4.31 4.84
C SER A 79 -8.32 -5.31 5.25
N THR A 80 -9.12 -5.70 4.27
CA THR A 80 -10.17 -6.72 4.41
C THR A 80 -10.01 -7.75 3.30
N ASN A 81 -9.42 -8.88 3.65
CA ASN A 81 -8.90 -9.87 2.72
C ASN A 81 -9.24 -11.31 3.12
N ARG A 82 -9.38 -12.15 2.09
CA ARG A 82 -9.57 -13.60 2.23
C ARG A 82 -8.30 -14.42 2.02
N LYS A 83 -7.20 -13.80 1.58
CA LYS A 83 -5.93 -14.45 1.23
C LYS A 83 -4.75 -13.77 1.93
N PRO A 84 -3.59 -14.45 2.05
CA PRO A 84 -2.40 -13.89 2.70
C PRO A 84 -1.93 -12.62 2.00
N TYR A 85 -1.34 -11.72 2.77
CA TYR A 85 -0.65 -10.53 2.26
C TYR A 85 0.60 -10.25 3.08
N GLN A 86 1.49 -9.47 2.48
CA GLN A 86 2.73 -9.05 3.11
C GLN A 86 2.83 -7.53 3.12
N VAL A 87 3.25 -7.00 4.25
CA VAL A 87 3.59 -5.58 4.43
C VAL A 87 5.05 -5.48 4.80
N ILE A 88 5.79 -4.72 4.01
CA ILE A 88 7.18 -4.35 4.30
C ILE A 88 7.20 -2.84 4.45
N SER A 89 7.55 -2.34 5.63
CA SER A 89 7.59 -0.91 5.88
C SER A 89 8.85 -0.45 6.59
N THR A 90 9.41 0.66 6.10
CA THR A 90 10.47 1.40 6.77
C THR A 90 9.93 2.77 7.16
N ASN A 91 9.69 2.99 8.45
CA ASN A 91 9.00 4.19 8.93
C ASN A 91 9.85 4.96 9.94
N ARG A 92 9.78 6.30 9.91
CA ARG A 92 10.35 7.17 10.97
C ARG A 92 9.35 7.52 12.08
N LYS A 93 8.07 7.33 11.82
CA LYS A 93 6.95 7.66 12.72
C LYS A 93 6.05 6.43 12.84
N PRO A 94 5.16 6.39 13.85
CA PRO A 94 4.27 5.26 14.07
C PRO A 94 3.50 4.88 12.80
N HIS A 95 3.27 3.59 12.64
CA HIS A 95 2.40 3.05 11.61
C HIS A 95 1.37 2.14 12.25
N GLN A 96 0.20 2.05 11.61
CA GLN A 96 -0.90 1.22 12.08
C GLN A 96 -1.39 0.35 10.93
N VAL A 97 -1.63 -0.93 11.23
CA VAL A 97 -2.27 -1.87 10.30
C VAL A 97 -3.52 -2.42 10.97
N ILE A 98 -4.65 -2.19 10.32
CA ILE A 98 -5.96 -2.70 10.70
C ILE A 98 -6.31 -3.78 9.68
N SER A 99 -6.61 -4.98 10.17
CA SER A 99 -6.79 -6.17 9.35
C SER A 99 -7.96 -7.00 9.86
N THR A 100 -8.97 -7.22 9.02
CA THR A 100 -10.09 -8.13 9.29
C THR A 100 -9.98 -9.39 8.43
N ASN A 101 -8.84 -10.07 8.52
CA ASN A 101 -8.43 -11.09 7.57
C ASN A 101 -8.68 -12.52 8.08
N ARG A 102 -9.20 -13.39 7.20
CA ARG A 102 -9.45 -14.82 7.52
C ARG A 102 -8.19 -15.69 7.49
N LYS A 103 -7.07 -15.16 6.98
CA LYS A 103 -5.80 -15.87 6.80
C LYS A 103 -4.65 -15.07 7.38
N PRO A 104 -3.56 -15.73 7.81
CA PRO A 104 -2.41 -15.05 8.39
C PRO A 104 -1.79 -14.07 7.40
N HIS A 105 -1.19 -13.03 7.97
CA HIS A 105 -0.47 -11.99 7.25
C HIS A 105 0.91 -11.81 7.85
N GLN A 106 1.85 -11.34 7.02
CA GLN A 106 3.20 -11.05 7.47
C GLN A 106 3.43 -9.54 7.45
N MET A 107 3.98 -9.03 8.55
CA MET A 107 4.39 -7.65 8.67
C MET A 107 5.86 -7.59 9.07
N ILE A 108 6.65 -6.93 8.24
CA ILE A 108 8.04 -6.62 8.50
C ILE A 108 8.12 -5.10 8.59
N SER A 109 8.35 -4.57 9.79
CA SER A 109 8.51 -3.14 10.00
C SER A 109 9.83 -2.80 10.65
N THR A 110 10.54 -1.83 10.07
CA THR A 110 11.69 -1.18 10.70
C THR A 110 11.32 0.25 11.09
N ASN A 111 11.50 0.59 12.36
CA ASN A 111 11.31 1.95 12.87
C ASN A 111 12.68 2.62 13.00
N ARG A 112 12.95 3.66 12.19
CA ARG A 112 14.17 4.46 12.32
C ARG A 112 13.91 5.67 13.21
N LYS A 113 14.46 5.68 14.42
CA LYS A 113 14.49 6.90 15.27
C LYS A 113 15.32 7.99 14.55
N PRO A 114 14.87 9.26 14.51
CA PRO A 114 15.76 10.34 14.10
C PRO A 114 16.90 10.48 15.13
N TYR A 115 18.13 10.61 14.64
CA TYR A 115 19.22 11.23 15.40
C TYR A 115 18.93 12.73 15.50
#